data_AF-A0A356GD72-F1
#
_entry.id   AF-A0A356GD72-F1
#
_cell.length_a   1.000
_cell.length_b   1.000
_cell.length_c   1.000
_cell.angle_alpha   90.00
_cell.angle_beta   90.00
_cell.angle_gamma   90.00
#
_symmetry.space_group_name_H-M   'P 1'
#
loop_
_entity.id
_entity.type
_entity.pdbx_description
1 polymer ?
#
loop_
_entity_poly.entity_id
_entity_poly.type
_entity_poly.pdbx_seq_one_letter_code
_entity_poly.pdbx_strand_id
1 'polypeptide(L)'
;MIKYYTAKYLEVFMERREFYENCEKIADFHMPRWEELPEIDLYMDQVIAIAEKYLRPITAEGDNLLTQAMINNYVKNGIVPPPIKKRYGREHMARILIICALKHIVGISSIADMINSLLQNESMSDVLDGFADKFEHELATKMQYALSVAEAGESAENSLMNIAVENAIKANSSRLISEFAYGAVRTHKQKEEAERKEAERKAAEVRTDEQKRASKSEKDNI
;
A
#
# COMPACT_ATOMS: atom_id res chain seq x y z
N MET A 1 11.55 -37.86 34.51
CA MET A 1 10.85 -37.84 33.20
C MET A 1 11.31 -36.69 32.29
N ILE A 2 12.56 -36.21 32.39
CA ILE A 2 13.07 -35.03 31.64
C ILE A 2 14.48 -35.33 31.06
N LYS A 3 14.70 -36.52 30.50
CA LYS A 3 16.03 -36.91 29.97
C LYS A 3 16.03 -37.59 28.60
N TYR A 4 14.90 -37.58 27.89
CA TYR A 4 14.80 -38.14 26.53
C TYR A 4 13.98 -37.24 25.60
N TYR A 5 14.24 -35.93 25.61
CA TYR A 5 14.08 -35.16 24.37
C TYR A 5 15.26 -35.57 23.48
N THR A 6 15.03 -36.56 22.62
CA THR A 6 16.03 -37.17 21.76
C THR A 6 16.65 -36.11 20.84
N ALA A 7 17.95 -36.20 20.57
CA ALA A 7 18.72 -35.25 19.76
C ALA A 7 18.04 -34.89 18.43
N LYS A 8 17.28 -35.82 17.83
CA LYS A 8 16.45 -35.61 16.64
C LYS A 8 15.36 -34.53 16.80
N TYR A 9 14.69 -34.45 17.96
CA TYR A 9 13.72 -33.39 18.22
C TYR A 9 14.39 -32.03 18.37
N LEU A 10 15.60 -32.00 18.95
CA LEU A 10 16.42 -30.79 19.06
C LEU A 10 16.96 -30.34 17.69
N GLU A 11 17.42 -31.27 16.85
CA GLU A 11 17.83 -31.02 15.46
C GLU A 11 16.68 -30.45 14.62
N VAL A 12 15.51 -31.09 14.63
CA VAL A 12 14.34 -30.63 13.88
C VAL A 12 13.86 -29.26 14.35
N PHE A 13 13.94 -28.96 15.66
CA PHE A 13 13.66 -27.63 16.19
C PHE A 13 14.72 -26.60 15.79
N MET A 14 15.99 -27.00 15.72
CA MET A 14 17.09 -26.14 15.29
C MET A 14 17.02 -25.78 13.80
N GLU A 15 16.57 -26.71 12.95
CA GLU A 15 16.37 -26.48 11.51
C GLU A 15 15.27 -25.44 11.21
N ARG A 16 14.34 -25.21 12.15
CA ARG A 16 13.25 -24.21 12.02
C ARG A 16 13.46 -22.97 12.87
N ARG A 17 14.54 -22.91 13.66
CA ARG A 17 14.76 -21.85 14.65
C ARG A 17 14.67 -20.47 14.01
N GLU A 18 15.39 -20.26 12.92
CA GLU A 18 15.41 -18.96 12.23
C GLU A 18 14.02 -18.56 11.74
N PHE A 19 13.25 -19.51 11.19
CA PHE A 19 11.86 -19.27 10.78
C PHE A 19 11.00 -18.84 11.97
N TYR A 20 11.04 -19.57 13.08
CA TYR A 20 10.26 -19.24 14.28
C TYR A 20 10.68 -17.92 14.94
N GLU A 21 11.98 -17.62 15.01
CA GLU A 21 12.48 -16.34 15.50
C GLU A 21 11.98 -15.17 14.64
N ASN A 22 11.93 -15.35 13.32
CA ASN A 22 11.36 -14.34 12.42
C ASN A 22 9.83 -14.22 12.54
N CYS A 23 9.12 -15.33 12.76
CA CYS A 23 7.69 -15.29 13.07
C CYS A 23 7.41 -14.54 14.38
N GLU A 24 8.22 -14.75 15.42
CA GLU A 24 8.08 -14.08 16.72
C GLU A 24 8.31 -12.57 16.61
N LYS A 25 9.32 -12.13 15.84
CA LYS A 25 9.56 -10.70 15.56
C LYS A 25 8.34 -9.99 14.95
N ILE A 26 7.50 -10.73 14.22
CA ILE A 26 6.34 -10.22 13.49
C ILE A 26 5.03 -10.48 14.23
N ALA A 27 5.01 -11.39 15.21
CA ALA A 27 3.79 -11.79 15.92
C ALA A 27 3.09 -10.60 16.60
N ASP A 28 3.88 -9.67 17.14
CA ASP A 28 3.40 -8.44 17.78
C ASP A 28 3.50 -7.22 16.85
N PHE A 29 3.56 -7.43 15.53
CA PHE A 29 3.60 -6.32 14.58
C PHE A 29 2.36 -5.45 14.71
N HIS A 30 2.60 -4.15 14.90
CA HIS A 30 1.58 -3.14 15.00
C HIS A 30 1.87 -2.04 13.98
N MET A 31 0.93 -1.88 13.05
CA MET A 31 0.91 -0.79 12.10
C MET A 31 0.32 0.45 12.79
N PRO A 32 0.96 1.63 12.73
CA PRO A 32 0.46 2.79 13.46
C PRO A 32 -0.92 3.22 12.95
N ARG A 33 -1.82 3.47 13.89
CA ARG A 33 -3.07 4.19 13.68
C ARG A 33 -2.82 5.69 13.59
N TRP A 34 -3.80 6.44 13.10
CA TRP A 34 -3.68 7.88 12.83
C TRP A 34 -3.23 8.70 14.05
N GLU A 35 -3.79 8.40 15.22
CA GLU A 35 -3.47 9.08 16.48
C GLU A 35 -2.07 8.72 17.02
N GLU A 36 -1.45 7.66 16.50
CA GLU A 36 -0.08 7.26 16.86
C GLU A 36 0.96 7.91 15.93
N LEU A 37 0.52 8.60 14.88
CA LEU A 37 1.41 9.38 14.03
C LEU A 37 1.80 10.70 14.74
N PRO A 38 3.05 11.16 14.59
CA PRO A 38 3.48 12.42 15.20
C PRO A 38 2.61 13.61 14.77
N GLU A 39 2.15 14.39 15.74
CA GLU A 39 1.37 15.60 15.45
C GLU A 39 2.22 16.74 14.89
N ILE A 40 3.52 16.72 15.18
CA ILE A 40 4.48 17.70 14.67
C ILE A 40 4.84 17.40 13.22
N ASP A 41 5.00 18.45 12.41
CA ASP A 41 5.53 18.27 11.07
C ASP A 41 7.00 17.85 11.10
N LEU A 42 7.32 16.82 10.32
CA LEU A 42 8.60 16.12 10.33
C LEU A 42 9.54 16.61 9.24
N TYR A 43 10.84 16.61 9.51
CA TYR A 43 11.86 16.70 8.48
C TYR A 43 12.03 15.36 7.75
N MET A 44 12.62 15.39 6.55
CA MET A 44 12.78 14.21 5.69
C MET A 44 13.44 13.01 6.38
N ASP A 45 14.52 13.25 7.12
CA ASP A 45 15.25 12.25 7.88
C ASP A 45 14.37 11.61 8.98
N GLN A 46 13.53 12.42 9.63
CA GLN A 46 12.57 11.94 10.63
C GLN A 46 11.48 11.07 10.00
N VAL A 47 10.97 11.44 8.81
CA VAL A 47 10.01 10.61 8.07
C VAL A 47 10.60 9.24 7.76
N ILE A 48 11.85 9.19 7.29
CA ILE A 48 12.54 7.93 7.00
C ILE A 48 12.71 7.11 8.28
N ALA A 49 13.20 7.74 9.36
CA ALA A 49 13.41 7.06 10.64
C ALA A 49 12.12 6.50 11.25
N ILE A 50 11.01 7.23 11.12
CA ILE A 50 9.70 6.80 11.62
C ILE A 50 9.12 5.68 10.74
N ALA A 51 9.23 5.79 9.41
CA ALA A 51 8.83 4.70 8.52
C ALA A 51 9.62 3.42 8.82
N GLU A 52 10.94 3.53 9.01
CA GLU A 52 11.80 2.41 9.38
C GLU A 52 11.36 1.81 10.71
N LYS A 53 11.13 2.63 11.73
CA LYS A 53 10.66 2.17 13.04
C LYS A 53 9.38 1.33 12.92
N TYR A 54 8.40 1.78 12.14
CA TYR A 54 7.12 1.09 12.02
C TYR A 54 7.18 -0.15 11.14
N LEU A 55 7.89 -0.11 10.01
CA LEU A 55 7.82 -1.19 9.01
C LEU A 55 9.01 -2.15 9.05
N ARG A 56 10.03 -1.91 9.89
CA ARG A 56 11.18 -2.81 10.01
C ARG A 56 10.80 -4.26 10.29
N PRO A 57 9.85 -4.58 11.20
CA PRO A 57 9.53 -5.98 11.50
C PRO A 57 9.08 -6.77 10.27
N ILE A 58 8.43 -6.11 9.31
CA ILE A 58 7.89 -6.73 8.09
C ILE A 58 8.79 -6.54 6.86
N THR A 59 9.99 -6.02 7.04
CA THR A 59 10.97 -5.78 5.97
C THR A 59 12.10 -6.78 6.08
N ALA A 60 12.43 -7.46 4.97
CA ALA A 60 13.51 -8.45 4.95
C ALA A 60 14.87 -7.82 5.35
N GLU A 61 15.73 -8.61 5.99
CA GLU A 61 17.06 -8.13 6.34
C GLU A 61 17.86 -7.74 5.09
N GLY A 62 18.40 -6.52 5.09
CA GLY A 62 19.14 -5.95 3.96
C GLY A 62 18.28 -5.17 2.96
N ASP A 63 16.95 -5.27 3.02
CA ASP A 63 16.09 -4.45 2.17
C ASP A 63 16.06 -3.00 2.64
N ASN A 64 16.24 -2.10 1.67
CA ASN A 64 16.13 -0.68 1.89
C ASN A 64 14.67 -0.25 1.82
N LEU A 65 14.07 0.02 2.99
CA LEU A 65 12.66 0.37 3.09
C LEU A 65 12.36 1.69 2.37
N LEU A 66 13.13 2.74 2.64
CA LEU A 66 12.81 4.09 2.19
C LEU A 66 14.05 4.97 2.12
N THR A 67 14.18 5.73 1.04
CA THR A 67 15.25 6.72 0.88
C THR A 67 14.69 8.11 0.60
N GLN A 68 15.50 9.13 0.85
CA GLN A 68 15.19 10.51 0.47
C GLN A 68 14.88 10.64 -1.03
N ALA A 69 15.62 9.93 -1.88
CA ALA A 69 15.38 9.95 -3.32
C ALA A 69 13.99 9.37 -3.68
N MET A 70 13.56 8.30 -3.00
CA MET A 70 12.23 7.72 -3.19
C MET A 70 11.13 8.69 -2.76
N ILE A 71 11.25 9.33 -1.60
CA ILE A 71 10.25 10.32 -1.13
C ILE A 71 10.17 11.49 -2.12
N ASN A 72 11.32 11.98 -2.60
CA ASN A 72 11.34 13.03 -3.62
C ASN A 72 10.65 12.59 -4.92
N ASN A 73 10.84 11.34 -5.34
CA ASN A 73 10.15 10.78 -6.51
C ASN A 73 8.64 10.68 -6.27
N TYR A 74 8.20 10.38 -5.04
CA TYR A 74 6.77 10.35 -4.70
C TYR A 74 6.16 11.74 -4.78
N VAL A 75 6.84 12.76 -4.23
CA VAL A 75 6.40 14.16 -4.31
C VAL A 75 6.36 14.65 -5.75
N LYS A 76 7.44 14.40 -6.52
CA LYS A 76 7.55 14.86 -7.91
C LYS A 76 6.46 14.30 -8.82
N ASN A 77 6.04 13.05 -8.59
CA ASN A 77 5.01 12.39 -9.38
C ASN A 77 3.59 12.56 -8.78
N GLY A 78 3.41 13.41 -7.76
CA GLY A 78 2.10 13.67 -7.15
C GLY A 78 1.51 12.51 -6.35
N ILE A 79 2.31 11.48 -6.04
CA ILE A 79 1.93 10.31 -5.23
C ILE A 79 1.74 10.73 -3.77
N VAL A 80 2.63 11.59 -3.29
CA VAL A 80 2.58 12.21 -1.97
C VAL A 80 2.48 13.73 -2.17
N PRO A 81 1.64 14.46 -1.41
CA PRO A 81 1.57 15.91 -1.50
C PRO A 81 2.94 16.58 -1.29
N PRO A 82 3.17 17.77 -1.87
CA PRO A 82 4.42 18.49 -1.63
C PRO A 82 4.53 18.93 -0.16
N PRO A 83 5.72 18.81 0.46
CA PRO A 83 5.92 19.20 1.84
C PRO A 83 5.78 20.71 2.03
N ILE A 84 5.23 21.13 3.16
CA ILE A 84 5.04 22.55 3.51
C ILE A 84 6.30 23.04 4.23
N LYS A 85 7.00 24.03 3.66
CA LYS A 85 8.27 24.56 4.21
C LYS A 85 9.30 23.45 4.51
N LYS A 86 9.39 22.44 3.63
CA LYS A 86 10.23 21.24 3.76
C LYS A 86 9.84 20.31 4.92
N ARG A 87 8.61 20.40 5.42
CA ARG A 87 8.10 19.53 6.46
C ARG A 87 6.93 18.67 5.99
N TYR A 88 6.84 17.49 6.57
CA TYR A 88 5.90 16.42 6.24
C TYR A 88 4.98 16.19 7.44
N GLY A 89 3.70 16.51 7.28
CA GLY A 89 2.67 16.24 8.30
C GLY A 89 2.13 14.80 8.26
N ARG A 90 1.15 14.50 9.14
CA ARG A 90 0.53 13.17 9.31
C ARG A 90 0.02 12.54 8.01
N GLU A 91 -0.61 13.32 7.12
CA GLU A 91 -1.08 12.78 5.84
C GLU A 91 0.06 12.24 4.98
N HIS A 92 1.21 12.92 4.94
CA HIS A 92 2.37 12.44 4.21
C HIS A 92 2.86 11.12 4.79
N MET A 93 2.92 11.04 6.13
CA MET A 93 3.38 9.85 6.84
C MET A 93 2.44 8.66 6.56
N ALA A 94 1.14 8.85 6.67
CA ALA A 94 0.14 7.82 6.40
C ALA A 94 0.27 7.26 4.97
N ARG A 95 0.36 8.13 3.95
CA ARG A 95 0.56 7.71 2.56
C ARG A 95 1.86 6.94 2.36
N ILE A 96 2.96 7.43 2.93
CA ILE A 96 4.28 6.79 2.82
C ILE A 96 4.26 5.38 3.43
N LEU A 97 3.63 5.20 4.59
CA LEU A 97 3.54 3.90 5.24
C LEU A 97 2.76 2.89 4.40
N ILE A 98 1.59 3.28 3.87
CA ILE A 98 0.78 2.43 2.99
C ILE A 98 1.55 2.08 1.71
N ILE A 99 2.23 3.05 1.09
CA ILE A 99 3.03 2.82 -0.11
C ILE A 99 4.17 1.84 0.19
N CYS A 100 4.91 2.04 1.27
CA CYS A 100 6.02 1.16 1.64
C CYS A 100 5.57 -0.27 1.93
N ALA A 101 4.38 -0.45 2.53
CA ALA A 101 3.81 -1.77 2.78
C ALA A 101 3.36 -2.49 1.49
N LEU A 102 2.97 -1.76 0.43
CA LEU A 102 2.38 -2.35 -0.79
C LEU A 102 3.28 -2.32 -2.03
N LYS A 103 4.35 -1.51 -2.07
CA LYS A 103 5.16 -1.22 -3.28
C LYS A 103 5.80 -2.44 -3.96
N HIS A 104 5.97 -3.55 -3.25
CA HIS A 104 6.53 -4.79 -3.80
C HIS A 104 5.49 -5.61 -4.58
N ILE A 105 4.21 -5.32 -4.36
CA ILE A 105 3.09 -6.04 -4.97
C ILE A 105 2.49 -5.20 -6.10
N VAL A 106 2.08 -3.97 -5.80
CA VAL A 106 1.35 -3.10 -6.74
C VAL A 106 2.20 -1.89 -7.11
N GLY A 107 2.08 -1.41 -8.36
CA GLY A 107 2.78 -0.21 -8.81
C GLY A 107 2.43 1.03 -7.99
N ILE A 108 3.41 1.87 -7.66
CA ILE A 108 3.24 3.01 -6.74
C ILE A 108 2.17 4.00 -7.23
N SER A 109 2.08 4.26 -8.54
CA SER A 109 1.03 5.13 -9.09
C SER A 109 -0.37 4.54 -8.86
N SER A 110 -0.54 3.22 -9.05
CA SER A 110 -1.80 2.54 -8.75
C SER A 110 -2.14 2.61 -7.25
N ILE A 111 -1.15 2.48 -6.37
CA ILE A 111 -1.34 2.63 -4.91
C ILE A 111 -1.84 4.05 -4.58
N ALA A 112 -1.20 5.08 -5.13
CA ALA A 112 -1.61 6.47 -4.92
C ALA A 112 -3.05 6.73 -5.41
N ASP A 113 -3.39 6.22 -6.59
CA ASP A 113 -4.74 6.35 -7.14
C ASP A 113 -5.79 5.60 -6.31
N MET A 114 -5.47 4.42 -5.78
CA MET A 114 -6.32 3.68 -4.85
C MET A 114 -6.56 4.48 -3.56
N ILE A 115 -5.51 5.02 -2.95
CA ILE A 115 -5.63 5.90 -1.77
C ILE A 115 -6.52 7.11 -2.09
N ASN A 116 -6.25 7.82 -3.19
CA ASN A 116 -7.03 8.99 -3.58
C ASN A 116 -8.50 8.65 -3.90
N SER A 117 -8.77 7.42 -4.35
CA SER A 117 -10.12 6.93 -4.59
C SER A 117 -10.88 6.66 -3.30
N LEU A 118 -10.22 6.08 -2.29
CA LEU A 118 -10.81 5.89 -0.95
C LEU A 118 -11.10 7.24 -0.28
N LEU A 119 -10.17 8.19 -0.41
CA LEU A 119 -10.30 9.56 0.12
C LEU A 119 -11.44 10.39 -0.51
N GLN A 120 -12.13 9.88 -1.53
CA GLN A 120 -13.36 10.53 -2.01
C GLN A 120 -14.54 10.37 -1.03
N ASN A 121 -14.52 9.32 -0.20
CA ASN A 121 -15.60 8.99 0.73
C ASN A 121 -15.13 8.86 2.19
N GLU A 122 -13.83 8.74 2.42
CA GLU A 122 -13.22 8.48 3.72
C GLU A 122 -12.19 9.56 4.06
N SER A 123 -11.92 9.80 5.35
CA SER A 123 -10.81 10.65 5.76
C SER A 123 -9.48 9.89 5.68
N MET A 124 -8.33 10.61 5.69
CA MET A 124 -7.03 9.93 5.74
C MET A 124 -6.83 9.12 7.02
N SER A 125 -7.48 9.51 8.13
CA SER A 125 -7.51 8.73 9.37
C SER A 125 -8.19 7.39 9.14
N ASP A 126 -9.41 7.40 8.59
CA ASP A 126 -10.19 6.18 8.32
C ASP A 126 -9.46 5.24 7.36
N VAL A 127 -8.83 5.80 6.31
CA VAL A 127 -8.06 5.03 5.33
C VAL A 127 -6.84 4.36 5.96
N LEU A 128 -6.08 5.08 6.80
CA LEU A 128 -4.91 4.50 7.47
C LEU A 128 -5.32 3.44 8.47
N ASP A 129 -6.30 3.74 9.33
CA ASP A 129 -6.73 2.83 10.40
C ASP A 129 -7.35 1.57 9.82
N GLY A 130 -8.22 1.71 8.81
CA GLY A 130 -8.81 0.60 8.09
C GLY A 130 -7.79 -0.20 7.27
N PHE A 131 -6.73 0.43 6.76
CA PHE A 131 -5.60 -0.29 6.14
C PHE A 131 -4.85 -1.11 7.18
N ALA A 132 -4.52 -0.50 8.31
CA ALA A 132 -3.75 -1.10 9.38
C ALA A 132 -4.47 -2.34 9.96
N ASP A 133 -5.77 -2.24 10.24
CA ASP A 133 -6.61 -3.36 10.70
C ASP A 133 -6.59 -4.54 9.70
N LYS A 134 -6.79 -4.25 8.41
CA LYS A 134 -6.80 -5.28 7.36
C LYS A 134 -5.44 -5.93 7.17
N PHE A 135 -4.37 -5.12 7.21
CA PHE A 135 -3.01 -5.59 7.02
C PHE A 135 -2.59 -6.52 8.16
N GLU A 136 -2.82 -6.12 9.40
CA GLU A 136 -2.51 -6.91 10.60
C GLU A 136 -3.33 -8.22 10.62
N HIS A 137 -4.63 -8.15 10.30
CA HIS A 137 -5.48 -9.34 10.24
C HIS A 137 -5.00 -10.36 9.21
N GLU A 138 -4.69 -9.92 7.99
CA GLU A 138 -4.16 -10.80 6.95
C GLU A 138 -2.81 -11.39 7.35
N LEU A 139 -1.89 -10.56 7.88
CA LEU A 139 -0.58 -11.00 8.33
C LEU A 139 -0.69 -12.07 9.43
N ALA A 140 -1.51 -11.83 10.46
CA ALA A 140 -1.75 -12.77 11.54
C ALA A 140 -2.34 -14.10 11.02
N THR A 141 -3.30 -14.02 10.11
CA THR A 141 -3.93 -15.21 9.52
C THR A 141 -2.93 -16.04 8.71
N LYS A 142 -2.09 -15.40 7.90
CA LYS A 142 -1.03 -16.12 7.15
C LYS A 142 0.02 -16.69 8.08
N MET A 143 0.39 -15.97 9.13
CA MET A 143 1.36 -16.42 10.12
C MET A 143 0.87 -17.66 10.85
N GLN A 144 -0.37 -17.65 11.35
CA GLN A 144 -0.98 -18.79 12.02
C GLN A 144 -1.01 -20.03 11.11
N TYR A 145 -1.37 -19.86 9.84
CA TYR A 145 -1.35 -20.95 8.88
C TYR A 145 0.06 -21.49 8.65
N ALA A 146 1.05 -20.62 8.44
CA ALA A 146 2.43 -21.01 8.23
C ALA A 146 3.02 -21.77 9.43
N LEU A 147 2.74 -21.30 10.66
CA LEU A 147 3.14 -21.99 11.89
C LEU A 147 2.50 -23.38 11.97
N SER A 148 1.20 -23.52 11.66
CA SER A 148 0.51 -24.81 11.67
C SER A 148 1.10 -25.81 10.66
N VAL A 149 1.46 -25.35 9.46
CA VAL A 149 2.10 -26.18 8.42
C VAL A 149 3.50 -26.59 8.85
N ALA A 150 4.27 -25.68 9.44
CA ALA A 150 5.58 -25.99 9.99
C ALA A 150 5.44 -27.08 11.06
N GLU A 151 4.63 -26.86 12.09
CA GLU A 151 4.45 -27.79 13.22
C GLU A 151 3.99 -29.19 12.80
N ALA A 152 3.04 -29.29 11.87
CA ALA A 152 2.49 -30.57 11.41
C ALA A 152 3.46 -31.37 10.52
N GLY A 153 4.44 -30.71 9.90
CA GLY A 153 5.32 -31.34 8.93
C GLY A 153 6.41 -32.21 9.54
N GLU A 154 6.62 -33.41 8.99
CA GLU A 154 7.65 -34.35 9.47
C GLU A 154 9.08 -33.93 9.12
N SER A 155 9.27 -33.23 7.99
CA SER A 155 10.54 -32.68 7.53
C SER A 155 10.50 -31.15 7.62
N ALA A 156 11.49 -30.55 8.28
CA ALA A 156 11.61 -29.09 8.35
C ALA A 156 11.80 -28.48 6.96
N GLU A 157 12.76 -28.99 6.19
CA GLU A 157 13.07 -28.52 4.84
C GLU A 157 11.83 -28.53 3.93
N ASN A 158 11.13 -29.66 3.81
CA ASN A 158 9.97 -29.76 2.94
C ASN A 158 8.83 -28.84 3.36
N SER A 159 8.61 -28.69 4.67
CA SER A 159 7.50 -27.87 5.19
C SER A 159 7.78 -26.39 5.01
N LEU A 160 9.00 -25.93 5.29
CA LEU A 160 9.42 -24.55 5.08
C LEU A 160 9.44 -24.21 3.58
N MET A 161 9.94 -25.12 2.73
CA MET A 161 9.91 -24.93 1.28
C MET A 161 8.46 -24.84 0.76
N ASN A 162 7.55 -25.69 1.26
CA ASN A 162 6.14 -25.62 0.89
C ASN A 162 5.51 -24.27 1.31
N ILE A 163 5.78 -23.81 2.54
CA ILE A 163 5.34 -22.49 3.02
C ILE A 163 5.85 -21.38 2.10
N ALA A 164 7.13 -21.41 1.74
CA ALA A 164 7.73 -20.39 0.87
C ALA A 164 7.09 -20.37 -0.52
N VAL A 165 6.97 -21.53 -1.17
CA VAL A 165 6.38 -21.66 -2.51
C VAL A 165 4.90 -21.26 -2.50
N GLU A 166 4.13 -21.75 -1.52
CA GLU A 166 2.71 -21.47 -1.42
C GLU A 166 2.44 -19.97 -1.21
N ASN A 167 3.21 -19.29 -0.35
CA ASN A 167 3.07 -17.86 -0.14
C ASN A 167 3.54 -17.04 -1.36
N ALA A 168 4.59 -17.47 -2.07
CA ALA A 168 5.00 -16.82 -3.32
C ALA A 168 3.89 -16.90 -4.39
N ILE A 169 3.25 -18.06 -4.53
CA ILE A 169 2.10 -18.24 -5.43
C ILE A 169 0.95 -17.34 -5.00
N LYS A 170 0.56 -17.36 -3.71
CA LYS A 170 -0.51 -16.52 -3.16
C LYS A 170 -0.24 -15.03 -3.39
N ALA A 171 0.97 -14.55 -3.13
CA ALA A 171 1.35 -13.16 -3.35
C ALA A 171 1.20 -12.76 -4.82
N ASN A 172 1.68 -13.59 -5.76
CA ASN A 172 1.52 -13.30 -7.18
C ASN A 172 0.05 -13.39 -7.63
N SER A 173 -0.73 -14.34 -7.13
CA SER A 173 -2.16 -14.45 -7.41
C SER A 173 -2.94 -13.22 -6.92
N SER A 174 -2.73 -12.81 -5.67
CA SER A 174 -3.35 -11.61 -5.11
C SER A 174 -2.93 -10.35 -5.87
N ARG A 175 -1.66 -10.26 -6.28
CA ARG A 175 -1.16 -9.18 -7.13
C ARG A 175 -1.94 -9.08 -8.44
N LEU A 176 -2.10 -10.20 -9.15
CA LEU A 176 -2.83 -10.24 -10.43
C LEU A 176 -4.29 -9.83 -10.26
N ILE A 177 -4.96 -10.35 -9.22
CA ILE A 177 -6.35 -9.99 -8.91
C ILE A 177 -6.47 -8.49 -8.60
N SER A 178 -5.55 -7.94 -7.80
CA SER A 178 -5.50 -6.52 -7.49
C SER A 178 -5.34 -5.67 -8.74
N GLU A 179 -4.41 -6.01 -9.63
CA GLU A 179 -4.18 -5.27 -10.89
C GLU A 179 -5.38 -5.34 -11.83
N PHE A 180 -6.06 -6.50 -11.92
CA PHE A 180 -7.28 -6.64 -12.74
C PHE A 180 -8.46 -5.85 -12.17
N ALA A 181 -8.69 -5.93 -10.85
CA ALA A 181 -9.73 -5.17 -10.18
C ALA A 181 -9.49 -3.66 -10.33
N TYR A 182 -8.26 -3.21 -10.07
CA TYR A 182 -7.88 -1.82 -10.22
C TYR A 182 -7.96 -1.36 -11.69
N GLY A 183 -7.50 -2.18 -12.63
CA GLY A 183 -7.57 -1.90 -14.07
C GLY A 183 -9.01 -1.72 -14.57
N ALA A 184 -9.96 -2.50 -14.05
CA ALA A 184 -11.38 -2.35 -14.36
C ALA A 184 -11.93 -1.00 -13.87
N VAL A 185 -11.62 -0.62 -12.63
CA VAL A 185 -12.01 0.68 -12.05
C VAL A 185 -11.40 1.85 -12.83
N ARG A 186 -10.10 1.77 -13.14
CA ARG A 186 -9.40 2.80 -13.91
C ARG A 186 -10.00 2.97 -15.30
N THR A 187 -10.30 1.88 -15.99
CA THR A 187 -10.91 1.92 -17.33
C THR A 187 -12.29 2.60 -17.29
N HIS A 188 -13.09 2.32 -16.26
CA HIS A 188 -14.38 2.98 -16.06
C HIS A 188 -14.22 4.48 -15.85
N LYS A 189 -13.35 4.90 -14.93
CA LYS A 189 -13.08 6.32 -14.65
C LYS A 189 -12.59 7.07 -15.90
N GLN A 190 -11.72 6.47 -16.69
CA GLN A 190 -11.20 7.07 -17.93
C GLN A 190 -12.29 7.25 -18.99
N LYS A 191 -13.24 6.29 -19.10
CA LYS A 191 -14.39 6.42 -19.99
C LYS A 191 -15.33 7.55 -19.54
N GLU A 192 -15.68 7.58 -18.25
CA GLU A 192 -16.52 8.64 -17.67
C GLU A 192 -15.91 10.03 -17.88
N GLU A 193 -14.59 10.18 -17.67
CA GLU A 193 -13.90 11.45 -17.87
C GLU A 193 -13.86 11.87 -19.36
N ALA A 194 -13.67 10.92 -20.27
CA ALA A 194 -13.70 11.18 -21.71
C ALA A 194 -15.09 11.63 -22.18
N GLU A 195 -16.15 10.94 -21.74
CA GLU A 195 -17.54 11.28 -22.04
C GLU A 195 -17.90 12.67 -21.49
N ARG A 196 -17.47 12.97 -20.25
CA ARG A 196 -17.68 14.29 -19.64
C ARG A 196 -16.99 15.41 -20.40
N LYS A 197 -15.72 15.24 -20.80
CA LYS A 197 -14.98 16.22 -21.61
C LYS A 197 -15.60 16.43 -22.99
N GLU A 198 -16.10 15.36 -23.61
CA GLU A 198 -16.80 15.46 -24.89
C GLU A 198 -18.14 16.23 -24.75
N ALA A 199 -18.91 15.97 -23.69
CA ALA A 199 -20.14 16.70 -23.40
C ALA A 199 -19.88 18.19 -23.13
N GLU A 200 -18.85 18.51 -22.34
CA GLU A 200 -18.44 19.90 -22.06
C GLU A 200 -17.99 20.63 -23.34
N ARG A 201 -17.23 19.95 -24.22
CA ARG A 201 -16.82 20.51 -25.51
C ARG A 201 -18.02 20.80 -26.42
N LYS A 202 -18.95 19.84 -26.56
CA LYS A 202 -20.18 20.03 -27.37
C LYS A 202 -21.02 21.18 -26.82
N ALA A 203 -21.17 21.28 -25.50
CA ALA A 203 -21.90 22.39 -24.87
C ALA A 203 -21.22 23.75 -25.10
N ALA A 204 -19.88 23.80 -25.09
CA ALA A 204 -19.13 25.01 -25.39
C ALA A 204 -19.30 25.43 -26.87
N GLU A 205 -19.22 24.49 -27.81
CA GLU A 205 -19.42 24.74 -29.25
C GLU A 205 -20.82 25.32 -29.52
N VAL A 206 -21.88 24.75 -28.93
CA VAL A 206 -23.26 25.26 -29.05
C VAL A 206 -23.39 26.68 -28.51
N ARG A 207 -22.86 26.98 -27.32
CA ARG A 207 -22.88 28.34 -26.74
C ARG A 207 -22.14 29.35 -27.61
N THR A 208 -21.03 28.93 -28.23
CA THR A 208 -20.23 29.81 -29.09
C THR A 208 -20.96 30.12 -30.40
N ASP A 209 -21.69 29.16 -30.96
CA ASP A 209 -22.51 29.34 -32.16
C ASP A 209 -23.74 30.20 -31.90
N GLU A 210 -24.39 30.06 -30.75
CA GLU A 210 -25.50 30.92 -30.32
C GLU A 210 -25.04 32.39 -30.14
N GLN A 211 -23.88 32.62 -29.52
CA GLN A 211 -23.29 33.96 -29.38
C GLN A 211 -22.92 34.60 -30.72
N LYS A 212 -22.41 33.81 -31.68
CA LYS A 212 -22.13 34.29 -33.05
C LYS A 212 -23.40 34.62 -33.83
N ARG A 213 -24.48 33.86 -33.64
CA ARG A 213 -25.79 34.16 -34.27
C ARG A 213 -26.43 35.42 -33.70
N ALA A 214 -26.40 35.59 -32.37
CA ALA A 214 -26.94 36.78 -31.71
C ALA A 214 -26.21 38.06 -32.15
N SER A 215 -24.86 38.06 -32.15
CA SER A 215 -24.05 39.20 -32.58
C SER A 215 -24.14 39.53 -34.07
N LYS A 216 -24.52 38.56 -34.92
CA LYS A 216 -24.81 38.80 -36.34
C LYS A 216 -26.18 39.45 -36.53
N SER A 217 -27.20 39.01 -35.77
CA SER A 217 -28.54 39.60 -35.82
C SER A 217 -28.60 41.05 -35.30
N GLU A 218 -27.72 41.44 -34.37
CA GLU A 218 -27.61 42.83 -33.90
C GLU A 218 -26.92 43.75 -34.91
N LYS A 219 -26.01 43.21 -35.74
CA LYS A 219 -25.33 43.98 -36.80
C LYS A 219 -26.18 44.18 -38.06
N ASP A 220 -27.11 43.27 -38.33
CA ASP A 220 -28.01 43.34 -39.49
C ASP A 220 -29.23 44.26 -39.26
N ASN A 221 -29.39 44.81 -38.04
CA ASN A 221 -30.50 45.68 -37.62
C ASN A 221 -30.09 47.17 -37.42
N ILE A 222 -28.91 47.57 -37.89
CA ILE A 222 -28.39 48.96 -37.93
C ILE A 222 -28.15 49.35 -39.38
#